data_AF-A0A4Q9KTJ3-F1
#
_entry.id   AF-A0A4Q9KTJ3-F1
#
_cell.length_a   1.000
_cell.length_b   1.000
_cell.length_c   1.000
_cell.angle_alpha   90.00
_cell.angle_beta   90.00
_cell.angle_gamma   90.00
#
_symmetry.space_group_name_H-M   'P 1'
#
loop_
_entity.id
_entity.type
_entity.pdbx_description
1 polymer ?
#
loop_
_entity_poly.entity_id
_entity_poly.type
_entity_poly.pdbx_seq_one_letter_code
_entity_poly.pdbx_strand_id
1 'polypeptide(L)'
;KFDTECTSDTFSKPSSHANIKTKSSQNISISKEEEENEINGCLMRAGSFVIHGSSYALVLTDMDNNSISELRQKLEKLHSLKKSSLLLTTKKCGDVLSIFIALFCIILFIVGTFRSVFEFNVYFKGDRRKIGFYNFFGSIFVELLANFKFCVSLAITAIPEGLELTARLCLSYISQKLQKKGVLIKDSRRIESLSKITTICTDKTGTLTTNEHIVSEIYILKNKKQEIDSLKVSNALENSGVFESVDFEKYFEDKMSRMLFKYCNHLIEVDSKPFGDPLELAMADLYSDFESDSSEILHVREEIPVSDSLFSKTESSSSSIIKLPFCPENMFMKVKITNNDGKEIFIVKGAPENILKNATDIYISNGATTDIINITDTIKNEISDKIKCLSENSFRIIGCCVQIDNKNIFHSLISFIDPPRNTVEESIKWCQNENINIIVITGDSLLTTKSICNEVGIIENSKEVFLSGIEFYNMKEMEFQEILPHLKIIYRAEPKHKLRLISLLKKKGEYVLMCGDGVNDVLAIKASDFGVGMGS
;
A
#
# COMPACT_ATOMS: atom_id res chain seq x y z
N LYS A 1 15.16 32.58 30.32
CA LYS A 1 16.36 32.87 31.15
C LYS A 1 16.93 31.55 31.64
N PHE A 2 17.87 30.99 30.91
CA PHE A 2 18.76 29.94 31.37
C PHE A 2 20.14 30.33 30.87
N ASP A 3 20.95 30.89 31.77
CA ASP A 3 22.40 30.97 31.65
C ASP A 3 22.96 29.95 32.64
N THR A 4 23.85 29.08 32.17
CA THR A 4 25.29 29.11 32.45
C THR A 4 25.88 27.71 32.25
N GLU A 5 26.80 27.64 31.29
CA GLU A 5 28.06 26.89 31.28
C GLU A 5 28.25 25.76 32.30
N CYS A 6 28.52 24.54 31.81
CA CYS A 6 29.50 23.66 32.44
C CYS A 6 30.23 22.82 31.39
N THR A 7 31.53 22.79 31.57
CA THR A 7 32.63 22.36 30.72
C THR A 7 32.72 20.84 30.53
N SER A 8 33.42 20.49 29.46
CA SER A 8 33.92 19.14 29.12
C SER A 8 34.71 18.47 30.25
N ASP A 9 34.74 17.14 30.16
CA ASP A 9 35.60 16.20 30.90
C ASP A 9 35.14 15.79 32.30
N THR A 10 34.40 14.67 32.35
CA THR A 10 34.68 13.47 33.18
C THR A 10 33.46 12.53 33.19
N PHE A 11 33.33 11.65 32.20
CA PHE A 11 32.39 10.52 32.30
C PHE A 11 32.99 9.40 33.16
N SER A 12 32.81 9.51 34.48
CA SER A 12 32.81 8.35 35.37
C SER A 12 31.41 7.70 35.34
N LYS A 13 31.33 6.42 34.96
CA LYS A 13 30.10 5.61 35.03
C LYS A 13 29.43 5.71 36.41
N PRO A 14 28.10 5.95 36.50
CA PRO A 14 27.34 5.58 37.67
C PRO A 14 26.58 4.27 37.46
N SER A 15 26.63 3.49 38.52
CA SER A 15 26.04 2.19 38.78
C SER A 15 24.51 2.17 38.78
N SER A 16 23.96 1.03 38.31
CA SER A 16 22.75 0.33 38.75
C SER A 16 21.62 1.08 39.49
N HIS A 17 20.42 1.01 38.89
CA HIS A 17 19.10 1.08 39.53
C HIS A 17 18.69 2.44 40.12
N ALA A 18 18.19 3.33 39.26
CA ALA A 18 17.35 4.44 39.68
C ALA A 18 15.87 4.12 39.40
N ASN A 19 15.14 3.74 40.46
CA ASN A 19 13.68 3.69 40.48
C ASN A 19 13.12 5.11 40.32
N ILE A 20 12.55 5.42 39.16
CA ILE A 20 11.80 6.68 38.97
C ILE A 20 10.43 6.51 39.64
N LYS A 21 10.31 7.04 40.86
CA LYS A 21 9.00 7.33 41.48
C LYS A 21 8.41 8.55 40.77
N THR A 22 7.32 8.35 40.04
CA THR A 22 6.49 9.42 39.50
C THR A 22 5.86 10.21 40.66
N LYS A 23 6.16 11.50 40.75
CA LYS A 23 5.46 12.44 41.63
C LYS A 23 4.14 12.84 40.97
N SER A 24 3.08 12.72 41.77
CA SER A 24 1.70 13.21 41.60
C SER A 24 1.48 14.27 40.52
N SER A 25 0.68 13.90 39.53
CA SER A 25 0.09 14.77 38.53
C SER A 25 -0.82 15.83 39.16
N GLN A 26 -0.58 17.09 38.80
CA GLN A 26 -1.64 18.10 38.80
C GLN A 26 -2.47 17.89 37.53
N ASN A 27 -3.78 17.80 37.71
CA ASN A 27 -4.76 17.53 36.66
C ASN A 27 -4.76 18.63 35.59
N ILE A 28 -4.21 18.33 34.42
CA ILE A 28 -4.62 18.92 33.16
C ILE A 28 -5.26 17.76 32.39
N SER A 29 -6.57 17.83 32.17
CA SER A 29 -7.31 16.81 31.43
C SER A 29 -7.01 16.94 29.93
N ILE A 30 -5.93 16.31 29.49
CA ILE A 30 -5.65 16.05 28.08
C ILE A 30 -6.22 14.66 27.78
N SER A 31 -6.87 14.51 26.62
CA SER A 31 -7.47 13.23 26.26
C SER A 31 -6.36 12.19 26.00
N LYS A 32 -6.59 10.91 26.35
CA LYS A 32 -5.59 9.83 26.14
C LYS A 32 -5.15 9.69 24.67
N GLU A 33 -6.00 10.08 23.72
CA GLU A 33 -5.68 10.08 22.29
C GLU A 33 -4.71 11.20 21.89
N GLU A 34 -4.75 12.35 22.56
CA GLU A 34 -3.79 13.45 22.35
C GLU A 34 -2.40 13.08 22.91
N GLU A 35 -2.33 12.43 24.08
CA GLU A 35 -1.06 11.92 24.62
C GLU A 35 -0.44 10.83 23.71
N GLU A 36 -1.23 9.88 23.20
CA GLU A 36 -0.70 8.85 22.28
C GLU A 36 -0.20 9.43 20.95
N ASN A 37 -0.83 10.49 20.44
CA ASN A 37 -0.42 11.15 19.20
C ASN A 37 0.82 12.04 19.37
N GLU A 38 0.92 12.81 20.46
CA GLU A 38 2.13 13.60 20.78
C GLU A 38 3.36 12.70 20.99
N ILE A 39 3.18 11.54 21.65
CA ILE A 39 4.27 10.57 21.85
C ILE A 39 4.68 9.94 20.52
N ASN A 40 3.73 9.63 19.63
CA ASN A 40 4.02 9.03 18.32
C ASN A 40 4.83 9.97 17.40
N GLY A 41 4.65 11.29 17.49
CA GLY A 41 5.43 12.27 16.73
C GLY A 41 6.92 12.32 17.09
N CYS A 42 7.28 11.86 18.30
CA CYS A 42 8.66 11.86 18.81
C CYS A 42 9.36 10.49 18.71
N LEU A 43 8.71 9.47 18.11
CA LEU A 43 9.24 8.11 18.04
C LEU A 43 9.86 7.81 16.67
N MET A 44 11.13 7.42 16.67
CA MET A 44 11.80 6.85 15.50
C MET A 44 11.63 5.33 15.50
N ARG A 45 11.02 4.78 14.45
CA ARG A 45 10.77 3.33 14.33
C ARG A 45 11.96 2.63 13.68
N ALA A 46 12.28 1.42 14.15
CA ALA A 46 13.31 0.59 13.54
C ALA A 46 12.97 0.34 12.06
N GLY A 47 13.98 0.48 11.19
CA GLY A 47 13.87 0.36 9.73
C GLY A 47 13.31 1.59 8.99
N SER A 48 12.97 2.66 9.70
CA SER A 48 12.79 3.97 9.07
C SER A 48 14.15 4.58 8.73
N PHE A 49 14.20 5.41 7.69
CA PHE A 49 15.39 6.16 7.30
C PHE A 49 15.19 7.65 7.60
N VAL A 50 16.25 8.31 8.04
CA VAL A 50 16.27 9.77 8.19
C VAL A 50 16.46 10.36 6.80
N ILE A 51 15.42 11.02 6.29
CA ILE A 51 15.48 11.70 4.98
C ILE A 51 16.29 13.00 5.11
N HIS A 52 16.14 13.70 6.24
CA HIS A 52 16.82 14.97 6.50
C HIS A 52 17.15 15.20 7.97
N GLY A 53 18.23 15.96 8.20
CA GLY A 53 18.65 16.42 9.51
C GLY A 53 19.49 15.39 10.28
N SER A 54 19.77 15.73 11.53
CA SER A 54 20.39 14.84 12.51
C SER A 54 19.71 15.03 13.86
N SER A 55 19.61 13.96 14.64
CA SER A 55 18.99 13.99 15.95
C SER A 55 19.66 12.98 16.87
N TYR A 56 19.62 13.26 18.18
CA TYR A 56 19.97 12.28 19.20
C TYR A 56 18.68 11.66 19.73
N ALA A 57 18.61 10.34 19.71
CA ALA A 57 17.44 9.59 20.18
C ALA A 57 17.84 8.59 21.27
N LEU A 58 16.96 8.42 22.26
CA LEU A 58 17.09 7.35 23.25
C LEU A 58 16.54 6.04 22.67
N VAL A 59 17.33 4.98 22.68
CA VAL A 59 16.86 3.65 22.26
C VAL A 59 15.92 3.09 23.32
N LEU A 60 14.63 2.98 22.99
CA LEU A 60 13.59 2.48 23.90
C LEU A 60 13.43 0.96 23.85
N THR A 61 13.72 0.34 22.70
CA THR A 61 13.51 -1.09 22.44
C THR A 61 14.73 -1.74 21.80
N ASP A 62 14.92 -3.03 22.04
CA ASP A 62 16.03 -3.82 21.49
C ASP A 62 15.69 -4.41 20.11
N MET A 63 16.61 -5.22 19.57
CA MET A 63 16.45 -5.88 18.27
C MET A 63 15.31 -6.90 18.23
N ASP A 64 14.96 -7.49 19.37
CA ASP A 64 13.98 -8.58 19.46
C ASP A 64 12.57 -8.08 19.83
N ASN A 65 12.46 -6.87 20.39
CA ASN A 65 11.22 -6.27 20.88
C ASN A 65 10.91 -4.91 20.23
N ASN A 66 10.97 -4.84 18.90
CA ASN A 66 10.60 -3.64 18.14
C ASN A 66 9.49 -3.94 17.11
N SER A 67 9.02 -2.89 16.42
CA SER A 67 7.94 -3.00 15.44
C SER A 67 8.26 -3.97 14.28
N ILE A 68 9.53 -4.09 13.88
CA ILE A 68 9.96 -5.02 12.83
C ILE A 68 9.96 -6.46 13.33
N SER A 69 10.49 -6.70 14.53
CA SER A 69 10.53 -8.05 15.10
C SER A 69 9.12 -8.56 15.37
N GLU A 70 8.19 -7.72 15.83
CA GLU A 70 6.78 -8.06 15.98
C GLU A 70 6.14 -8.45 14.64
N LEU A 71 6.39 -7.66 13.58
CA LEU A 71 5.93 -7.96 12.23
C LEU A 71 6.50 -9.28 11.71
N ARG A 72 7.80 -9.53 11.95
CA ARG A 72 8.47 -10.78 11.59
C ARG A 72 7.87 -11.98 12.32
N GLN A 73 7.66 -11.90 13.63
CA GLN A 73 7.03 -12.98 14.41
C GLN A 73 5.62 -13.29 13.90
N LYS A 74 4.83 -12.26 13.56
CA LYS A 74 3.51 -12.45 12.93
C LYS A 74 3.61 -13.15 11.57
N LEU A 75 4.60 -12.79 10.75
CA LEU A 75 4.85 -13.43 9.46
C LEU A 75 5.28 -14.91 9.58
N GLU A 76 6.15 -15.22 10.53
CA GLU A 76 6.61 -16.61 10.78
C GLU A 76 5.44 -17.50 11.21
N LYS A 77 4.56 -17.01 12.09
CA LYS A 77 3.32 -17.72 12.47
C LYS A 77 2.44 -18.03 11.26
N LEU A 78 2.21 -17.05 10.38
CA LEU A 78 1.40 -17.23 9.16
C LEU A 78 2.02 -18.19 8.16
N HIS A 79 3.36 -18.30 8.11
CA HIS A 79 4.06 -19.21 7.19
C HIS A 79 3.85 -20.69 7.55
N SER A 80 3.80 -21.02 8.84
CA SER A 80 3.64 -22.40 9.32
C SER A 80 2.29 -23.05 8.93
N LEU A 81 1.29 -22.23 8.59
CA LEU A 81 -0.09 -22.66 8.34
C LEU A 81 -0.38 -23.11 6.90
N LYS A 82 0.57 -23.01 5.96
CA LYS A 82 0.29 -23.22 4.54
C LYS A 82 1.00 -24.43 3.96
N LYS A 83 0.22 -25.39 3.44
CA LYS A 83 0.68 -26.44 2.52
C LYS A 83 -0.08 -26.31 1.19
N SER A 84 0.66 -26.35 0.08
CA SER A 84 0.12 -26.35 -1.29
C SER A 84 -0.80 -27.56 -1.53
N SER A 85 -1.88 -27.39 -2.29
CA SER A 85 -2.84 -28.47 -2.54
C SER A 85 -2.36 -29.47 -3.59
N LEU A 86 -1.81 -29.07 -4.75
CA LEU A 86 -1.54 -30.00 -5.85
C LEU A 86 -0.37 -30.93 -5.54
N LEU A 87 0.78 -30.40 -5.14
CA LEU A 87 1.94 -31.22 -4.76
C LEU A 87 1.65 -32.13 -3.57
N LEU A 88 0.81 -31.66 -2.64
CA LEU A 88 0.38 -32.47 -1.50
C LEU A 88 -0.66 -33.52 -1.93
N THR A 89 -1.56 -33.19 -2.85
CA THR A 89 -2.60 -34.11 -3.33
C THR A 89 -1.99 -35.17 -4.23
N THR A 90 -1.05 -34.82 -5.11
CA THR A 90 -0.32 -35.81 -5.92
C THR A 90 0.51 -36.72 -5.03
N LYS A 91 1.18 -36.18 -4.01
CA LYS A 91 1.89 -36.97 -3.01
C LYS A 91 0.95 -37.91 -2.24
N LYS A 92 -0.15 -37.39 -1.69
CA LYS A 92 -1.15 -38.20 -0.97
C LYS A 92 -1.77 -39.28 -1.86
N CYS A 93 -2.06 -38.96 -3.12
CA CYS A 93 -2.56 -39.91 -4.10
C CYS A 93 -1.53 -41.03 -4.33
N GLY A 94 -0.26 -40.66 -4.48
CA GLY A 94 0.85 -41.62 -4.55
C GLY A 94 0.96 -42.51 -3.31
N ASP A 95 0.86 -41.93 -2.11
CA ASP A 95 0.91 -42.67 -0.84
C ASP A 95 -0.27 -43.67 -0.73
N VAL A 96 -1.49 -43.22 -1.02
CA VAL A 96 -2.70 -44.06 -0.99
C VAL A 96 -2.61 -45.18 -2.03
N LEU A 97 -2.22 -44.86 -3.24
CA LEU A 97 -2.06 -45.84 -4.32
C LEU A 97 -0.98 -46.87 -3.96
N SER A 98 0.12 -46.45 -3.34
CA SER A 98 1.18 -47.33 -2.87
C SER A 98 0.68 -48.33 -1.84
N ILE A 99 -0.22 -47.93 -0.93
CA ILE A 99 -0.88 -48.84 0.02
C ILE A 99 -1.74 -49.87 -0.70
N PHE A 100 -2.56 -49.45 -1.67
CA PHE A 100 -3.37 -50.38 -2.47
C PHE A 100 -2.53 -51.39 -3.26
N ILE A 101 -1.45 -50.92 -3.90
CA ILE A 101 -0.51 -51.77 -4.64
C ILE A 101 0.16 -52.77 -3.70
N ALA A 102 0.61 -52.34 -2.52
CA ALA A 102 1.22 -53.22 -1.53
C ALA A 102 0.25 -54.32 -1.05
N LEU A 103 -0.99 -53.94 -0.71
CA LEU A 103 -2.03 -54.89 -0.33
C LEU A 103 -2.34 -55.88 -1.46
N PHE A 104 -2.46 -55.40 -2.70
CA PHE A 104 -2.70 -56.24 -3.86
C PHE A 104 -1.55 -57.22 -4.13
N CYS A 105 -0.29 -56.75 -4.02
CA CYS A 105 0.89 -57.60 -4.15
C CYS A 105 0.95 -58.67 -3.06
N ILE A 106 0.60 -58.34 -1.80
CA ILE A 106 0.52 -59.31 -0.71
C ILE A 106 -0.53 -60.38 -1.01
N ILE A 107 -1.73 -59.98 -1.47
CA ILE A 107 -2.80 -60.91 -1.82
C ILE A 107 -2.37 -61.81 -2.98
N LEU A 108 -1.81 -61.25 -4.06
CA LEU A 108 -1.31 -62.02 -5.20
C LEU A 108 -0.19 -62.98 -4.80
N PHE A 109 0.72 -62.56 -3.92
CA PHE A 109 1.78 -63.41 -3.43
C PHE A 109 1.24 -64.58 -2.60
N ILE A 110 0.26 -64.33 -1.72
CA ILE A 110 -0.41 -65.37 -0.94
C ILE A 110 -1.12 -66.36 -1.88
N VAL A 111 -1.94 -65.87 -2.81
CA VAL A 111 -2.68 -66.70 -3.77
C VAL A 111 -1.72 -67.50 -4.66
N GLY A 112 -0.66 -66.86 -5.17
CA GLY A 112 0.38 -67.51 -5.96
C GLY A 112 1.09 -68.61 -5.17
N THR A 113 1.43 -68.35 -3.91
CA THR A 113 2.05 -69.34 -3.02
C THR A 113 1.12 -70.51 -2.74
N PHE A 114 -0.16 -70.26 -2.44
CA PHE A 114 -1.16 -71.31 -2.26
C PHE A 114 -1.36 -72.15 -3.51
N ARG A 115 -1.41 -71.53 -4.69
CA ARG A 115 -1.49 -72.21 -5.98
C ARG A 115 -0.29 -73.12 -6.19
N SER A 116 0.93 -72.60 -6.02
CA SER A 116 2.18 -73.36 -6.13
C SER A 116 2.19 -74.61 -5.24
N VAL A 117 1.78 -74.46 -3.97
CA VAL A 117 1.69 -75.58 -3.03
C VAL A 117 0.59 -76.57 -3.43
N PHE A 118 -0.53 -76.10 -3.97
CA PHE A 118 -1.65 -76.97 -4.39
C PHE A 118 -1.36 -77.71 -5.70
N GLU A 119 -0.86 -77.04 -6.73
CA GLU A 119 -0.46 -77.66 -8.01
C GLU A 119 0.63 -78.71 -7.77
N PHE A 120 1.61 -78.41 -6.91
CA PHE A 120 2.59 -79.40 -6.49
C PHE A 120 1.94 -80.62 -5.79
N ASN A 121 0.99 -80.41 -4.88
CA ASN A 121 0.27 -81.50 -4.20
C ASN A 121 -0.62 -82.34 -5.14
N VAL A 122 -1.19 -81.74 -6.17
CA VAL A 122 -2.04 -82.43 -7.17
C VAL A 122 -1.20 -83.20 -8.17
N TYR A 123 -0.10 -82.63 -8.67
CA TYR A 123 0.79 -83.25 -9.65
C TYR A 123 1.45 -84.53 -9.10
N PHE A 124 1.74 -84.59 -7.80
CA PHE A 124 2.39 -85.73 -7.15
C PHE A 124 1.45 -86.72 -6.44
N LYS A 125 0.13 -86.67 -6.71
CA LYS A 125 -0.80 -87.71 -6.25
C LYS A 125 -0.53 -89.10 -6.89
N GLY A 126 0.25 -89.18 -7.97
CA GLY A 126 0.48 -90.42 -8.74
C GLY A 126 1.73 -91.25 -8.37
N ASP A 127 2.84 -90.65 -7.92
CA ASP A 127 4.06 -91.42 -7.62
C ASP A 127 4.89 -90.77 -6.49
N ARG A 128 4.64 -91.19 -5.26
CA ARG A 128 5.28 -90.64 -4.04
C ARG A 128 6.69 -91.18 -3.76
N ARG A 129 7.22 -92.09 -4.59
CA ARG A 129 8.42 -92.89 -4.22
C ARG A 129 9.74 -92.44 -4.83
N LYS A 130 9.79 -91.35 -5.62
CA LYS A 130 11.03 -90.88 -6.30
C LYS A 130 11.30 -89.37 -6.28
N ILE A 131 10.94 -88.65 -5.21
CA ILE A 131 11.32 -87.22 -5.08
C ILE A 131 12.06 -87.02 -3.76
N GLY A 132 13.35 -86.67 -3.86
CA GLY A 132 14.15 -86.29 -2.70
C GLY A 132 13.65 -84.98 -2.10
N PHE A 133 13.73 -84.86 -0.77
CA PHE A 133 13.36 -83.66 0.01
C PHE A 133 13.94 -82.36 -0.59
N TYR A 134 15.18 -82.41 -1.10
CA TYR A 134 15.83 -81.27 -1.76
C TYR A 134 15.14 -80.82 -3.06
N ASN A 135 14.57 -81.74 -3.85
CA ASN A 135 13.87 -81.40 -5.09
C ASN A 135 12.49 -80.77 -4.81
N PHE A 136 11.84 -81.16 -3.71
CA PHE A 136 10.58 -80.57 -3.24
C PHE A 136 10.75 -79.10 -2.81
N PHE A 137 11.72 -78.83 -1.93
CA PHE A 137 11.99 -77.47 -1.47
C PHE A 137 12.56 -76.59 -2.59
N GLY A 138 13.37 -77.18 -3.48
CA GLY A 138 13.91 -76.48 -4.65
C GLY A 138 12.84 -75.97 -5.61
N SER A 139 11.84 -76.80 -5.97
CA SER A 139 10.78 -76.39 -6.92
C SER A 139 9.87 -75.31 -6.33
N ILE A 140 9.45 -75.48 -5.07
CA ILE A 140 8.62 -74.48 -4.37
C ILE A 140 9.38 -73.16 -4.22
N PHE A 141 10.68 -73.22 -3.92
CA PHE A 141 11.52 -72.02 -3.80
C PHE A 141 11.65 -71.27 -5.13
N VAL A 142 11.81 -71.98 -6.25
CA VAL A 142 11.89 -71.36 -7.60
C VAL A 142 10.57 -70.67 -7.95
N GLU A 143 9.43 -71.30 -7.70
CA GLU A 143 8.11 -70.70 -7.96
C GLU A 143 7.83 -69.51 -7.03
N LEU A 144 8.22 -69.59 -5.76
CA LEU A 144 8.07 -68.49 -4.80
C LEU A 144 8.94 -67.28 -5.20
N LEU A 145 10.16 -67.52 -5.69
CA LEU A 145 10.98 -66.47 -6.29
C LEU A 145 10.35 -65.88 -7.56
N ALA A 146 9.70 -66.70 -8.40
CA ALA A 146 9.00 -66.22 -9.58
C ALA A 146 7.80 -65.33 -9.21
N ASN A 147 6.99 -65.76 -8.23
CA ASN A 147 5.87 -64.98 -7.69
C ASN A 147 6.34 -63.68 -7.04
N PHE A 148 7.45 -63.72 -6.30
CA PHE A 148 8.06 -62.53 -5.71
C PHE A 148 8.54 -61.55 -6.79
N LYS A 149 9.28 -62.03 -7.81
CA LYS A 149 9.71 -61.21 -8.95
C LYS A 149 8.54 -60.57 -9.67
N PHE A 150 7.45 -61.33 -9.88
CA PHE A 150 6.23 -60.81 -10.49
C PHE A 150 5.60 -59.69 -9.65
N CYS A 151 5.48 -59.86 -8.34
CA CYS A 151 4.93 -58.84 -7.43
C CYS A 151 5.80 -57.57 -7.41
N VAL A 152 7.13 -57.70 -7.34
CA VAL A 152 8.04 -56.55 -7.39
C VAL A 152 7.93 -55.82 -8.72
N SER A 153 7.90 -56.54 -9.84
CA SER A 153 7.72 -55.94 -11.17
C SER A 153 6.40 -55.17 -11.26
N LEU A 154 5.30 -55.77 -10.79
CA LEU A 154 3.99 -55.14 -10.77
C LEU A 154 3.98 -53.87 -9.90
N ALA A 155 4.61 -53.93 -8.71
CA ALA A 155 4.70 -52.79 -7.82
C ALA A 155 5.44 -51.62 -8.46
N ILE A 156 6.60 -51.87 -9.08
CA ILE A 156 7.38 -50.84 -9.78
C ILE A 156 6.59 -50.23 -10.95
N THR A 157 5.88 -51.06 -11.73
CA THR A 157 5.07 -50.57 -12.86
C THR A 157 3.86 -49.75 -12.42
N ALA A 158 3.29 -50.04 -11.25
CA ALA A 158 2.06 -49.41 -10.80
C ALA A 158 2.27 -48.08 -10.05
N ILE A 159 3.47 -47.80 -9.53
CA ILE A 159 3.77 -46.54 -8.83
C ILE A 159 4.02 -45.42 -9.86
N PRO A 160 3.21 -44.34 -9.86
CA PRO A 160 3.33 -43.26 -10.83
C PRO A 160 4.40 -42.24 -10.40
N GLU A 161 5.67 -42.65 -10.35
CA GLU A 161 6.79 -41.78 -9.93
C GLU A 161 6.91 -40.50 -10.79
N GLY A 162 6.51 -40.58 -12.06
CA GLY A 162 6.52 -39.44 -12.98
C GLY A 162 5.50 -38.35 -12.68
N LEU A 163 4.47 -38.60 -11.85
CA LEU A 163 3.39 -37.65 -11.61
C LEU A 163 3.86 -36.41 -10.83
N GLU A 164 4.65 -36.60 -9.77
CA GLU A 164 5.18 -35.48 -8.99
C GLU A 164 6.17 -34.65 -9.80
N LEU A 165 7.04 -35.30 -10.59
CA LEU A 165 7.98 -34.64 -11.47
C LEU A 165 7.25 -33.80 -12.54
N THR A 166 6.24 -34.39 -13.20
CA THR A 166 5.44 -33.70 -14.22
C THR A 166 4.76 -32.47 -13.65
N ALA A 167 4.15 -32.58 -12.45
CA ALA A 167 3.53 -31.45 -11.78
C ALA A 167 4.53 -30.31 -11.51
N ARG A 168 5.74 -30.62 -11.02
CA ARG A 168 6.79 -29.61 -10.78
C ARG A 168 7.25 -28.94 -12.07
N LEU A 169 7.43 -29.72 -13.15
CA LEU A 169 7.82 -29.18 -14.45
C LEU A 169 6.75 -28.26 -15.03
N CYS A 170 5.47 -28.64 -14.92
CA CYS A 170 4.35 -27.77 -15.32
C CYS A 170 4.35 -26.45 -14.54
N LEU A 171 4.49 -26.49 -13.22
CA LEU A 171 4.55 -25.28 -12.38
C LEU A 171 5.75 -24.39 -12.74
N SER A 172 6.91 -24.99 -13.01
CA SER A 172 8.11 -24.26 -13.45
C SER A 172 7.89 -23.59 -14.82
N TYR A 173 7.28 -24.30 -15.76
CA TYR A 173 6.96 -23.77 -17.08
C TYR A 173 5.97 -22.59 -16.99
N ILE A 174 4.91 -22.72 -16.18
CA ILE A 174 3.94 -21.63 -15.96
C ILE A 174 4.64 -20.42 -15.33
N SER A 175 5.50 -20.64 -14.33
CA SER A 175 6.28 -19.57 -13.68
C SER A 175 7.13 -18.79 -14.70
N GLN A 176 7.81 -19.48 -15.62
CA GLN A 176 8.59 -18.84 -16.68
C GLN A 176 7.69 -18.07 -17.67
N LYS A 177 6.54 -18.64 -18.04
CA LYS A 177 5.57 -17.98 -18.94
C LYS A 177 5.00 -16.70 -18.32
N LEU A 178 4.70 -16.71 -17.02
CA LEU A 178 4.23 -15.54 -16.27
C LEU A 178 5.33 -14.48 -16.11
N GLN A 179 6.57 -14.90 -15.85
CA GLN A 179 7.71 -13.99 -15.76
C GLN A 179 7.96 -13.22 -17.07
N LYS A 180 7.81 -13.89 -18.22
CA LYS A 180 7.89 -13.22 -19.54
C LYS A 180 6.80 -12.16 -19.76
N LYS A 181 5.72 -12.19 -18.97
CA LYS A 181 4.65 -11.18 -18.95
C LYS A 181 4.82 -10.16 -17.81
N GLY A 182 5.99 -10.10 -17.17
CA GLY A 182 6.27 -9.18 -16.05
C GLY A 182 5.80 -9.66 -14.68
N VAL A 183 5.30 -10.90 -14.54
CA VAL A 183 4.81 -11.43 -13.27
C VAL A 183 5.89 -12.31 -12.61
N LEU A 184 6.55 -11.79 -11.56
CA LEU A 184 7.57 -12.52 -10.81
C LEU A 184 6.94 -13.44 -9.75
N ILE A 185 7.06 -14.75 -9.95
CA ILE A 185 6.56 -15.74 -9.00
C ILE A 185 7.64 -16.09 -7.96
N LYS A 186 7.40 -15.70 -6.69
CA LYS A 186 8.28 -16.07 -5.56
C LYS A 186 8.06 -17.50 -5.05
N ASP A 187 6.83 -18.01 -5.15
CA ASP A 187 6.47 -19.36 -4.73
C ASP A 187 5.57 -20.02 -5.78
N SER A 188 6.16 -20.86 -6.63
CA SER A 188 5.44 -21.56 -7.71
C SER A 188 4.35 -22.49 -7.20
N ARG A 189 4.41 -22.91 -5.93
CA ARG A 189 3.41 -23.80 -5.32
C ARG A 189 2.06 -23.10 -5.10
N ARG A 190 2.02 -21.77 -5.19
CA ARG A 190 0.80 -20.96 -5.06
C ARG A 190 0.10 -20.70 -6.40
N ILE A 191 0.74 -21.01 -7.53
CA ILE A 191 0.14 -20.82 -8.87
C ILE A 191 -1.20 -21.55 -8.98
N GLU A 192 -1.35 -22.72 -8.37
CA GLU A 192 -2.62 -23.45 -8.34
C GLU A 192 -3.74 -22.68 -7.61
N SER A 193 -3.42 -21.98 -6.52
CA SER A 193 -4.41 -21.18 -5.80
C SER A 193 -5.00 -20.07 -6.67
N LEU A 194 -4.25 -19.60 -7.68
CA LEU A 194 -4.70 -18.57 -8.61
C LEU A 194 -5.95 -19.02 -9.39
N SER A 195 -6.08 -20.31 -9.72
CA SER A 195 -7.25 -20.83 -10.44
C SER A 195 -8.49 -21.03 -9.57
N LYS A 196 -8.34 -20.89 -8.25
CA LYS A 196 -9.42 -21.08 -7.27
C LYS A 196 -9.95 -19.77 -6.73
N ILE A 197 -9.29 -18.64 -7.03
CA ILE A 197 -9.62 -17.33 -6.49
C ILE A 197 -11.09 -17.01 -6.74
N THR A 198 -11.79 -16.71 -5.66
CA THR A 198 -13.20 -16.29 -5.66
C THR A 198 -13.35 -14.84 -5.23
N THR A 199 -12.40 -14.31 -4.45
CA THR A 199 -12.41 -12.93 -3.96
C THR A 199 -11.04 -12.28 -4.14
N ILE A 200 -11.01 -11.08 -4.72
CA ILE A 200 -9.85 -10.20 -4.80
C ILE A 200 -10.04 -9.07 -3.79
N CYS A 201 -9.11 -8.95 -2.87
CA CYS A 201 -8.94 -7.78 -2.00
C CYS A 201 -7.81 -6.93 -2.56
N THR A 202 -8.03 -5.63 -2.74
CA THR A 202 -7.02 -4.73 -3.31
C THR A 202 -6.93 -3.43 -2.52
N ASP A 203 -5.71 -2.91 -2.37
CA ASP A 203 -5.55 -1.50 -2.00
C ASP A 203 -5.93 -0.58 -3.16
N LYS A 204 -6.17 0.69 -2.86
CA LYS A 204 -6.45 1.75 -3.84
C LYS A 204 -5.14 2.37 -4.34
N THR A 205 -4.43 3.06 -3.45
CA THR A 205 -3.22 3.83 -3.77
C THR A 205 -2.09 2.90 -4.21
N GLY A 206 -1.42 3.22 -5.31
CA GLY A 206 -0.29 2.45 -5.85
C GLY A 206 -0.63 1.09 -6.44
N THR A 207 -1.86 0.60 -6.22
CA THR A 207 -2.36 -0.67 -6.76
C THR A 207 -3.37 -0.46 -7.88
N LEU A 208 -4.56 0.09 -7.58
CA LEU A 208 -5.54 0.50 -8.61
C LEU A 208 -5.10 1.77 -9.31
N THR A 209 -4.49 2.68 -8.57
CA THR A 209 -3.95 3.94 -9.08
C THR A 209 -2.44 3.84 -9.29
N THR A 210 -1.88 4.81 -10.01
CA THR A 210 -0.44 4.87 -10.28
C THR A 210 0.36 5.33 -9.06
N ASN A 211 -0.26 6.03 -8.09
CA ASN A 211 0.43 6.80 -7.05
C ASN A 211 1.38 7.86 -7.64
N GLU A 212 1.10 8.27 -8.88
CA GLU A 212 1.75 9.39 -9.57
C GLU A 212 0.72 10.49 -9.61
N HIS A 213 0.73 11.34 -8.58
CA HIS A 213 -0.21 12.44 -8.49
C HIS A 213 0.08 13.46 -9.59
N ILE A 214 -0.99 13.99 -10.18
CA ILE A 214 -0.92 15.04 -11.21
C ILE A 214 -1.74 16.22 -10.73
N VAL A 215 -1.21 17.44 -10.86
CA VAL A 215 -2.02 18.65 -10.63
C VAL A 215 -3.11 18.71 -11.69
N SER A 216 -4.36 18.62 -11.25
CA SER A 216 -5.50 18.67 -12.17
C SER A 216 -5.90 20.11 -12.45
N GLU A 217 -6.15 20.91 -11.41
CA GLU A 217 -6.62 22.28 -11.55
C GLU A 217 -6.09 23.16 -10.41
N ILE A 218 -5.95 24.46 -10.70
CA ILE A 218 -5.70 25.49 -9.69
C ILE A 218 -6.88 26.44 -9.68
N TYR A 219 -7.45 26.66 -8.51
CA TYR A 219 -8.56 27.55 -8.29
C TYR A 219 -8.11 28.80 -7.56
N ILE A 220 -8.42 29.95 -8.17
CA ILE A 220 -8.21 31.28 -7.58
C ILE A 220 -9.51 32.08 -7.57
N LEU A 221 -9.59 33.06 -6.68
CA LEU A 221 -10.71 34.01 -6.64
C LEU A 221 -10.54 35.07 -7.74
N LYS A 222 -11.60 35.35 -8.51
CA LYS A 222 -11.66 36.46 -9.47
C LYS A 222 -12.78 37.44 -9.13
N ASN A 223 -12.61 38.72 -9.50
CA ASN A 223 -13.57 39.78 -9.19
C ASN A 223 -14.80 39.79 -10.12
N LYS A 224 -15.99 40.02 -9.55
CA LYS A 224 -17.31 40.05 -10.22
C LYS A 224 -17.52 41.33 -11.05
N LYS A 225 -16.83 41.47 -12.18
CA LYS A 225 -17.41 42.22 -13.33
C LYS A 225 -17.80 41.19 -14.39
N GLN A 226 -19.11 40.98 -14.49
CA GLN A 226 -19.76 40.04 -15.40
C GLN A 226 -19.29 40.26 -16.84
N GLU A 227 -18.39 39.39 -17.31
CA GLU A 227 -18.27 38.88 -18.69
C GLU A 227 -17.06 37.95 -18.71
N ILE A 228 -17.28 36.65 -18.85
CA ILE A 228 -16.20 35.67 -18.99
C ILE A 228 -16.58 34.69 -20.10
N ASP A 229 -15.82 34.75 -21.18
CA ASP A 229 -15.62 33.65 -22.10
C ASP A 229 -14.52 32.76 -21.48
N SER A 230 -14.77 31.47 -21.31
CA SER A 230 -13.87 30.55 -20.62
C SER A 230 -13.30 29.51 -21.58
N LEU A 231 -11.99 29.25 -21.47
CA LEU A 231 -11.30 28.18 -22.17
C LEU A 231 -10.70 27.22 -21.12
N LYS A 232 -11.07 25.94 -21.26
CA LYS A 232 -10.77 24.81 -20.39
C LYS A 232 -9.67 23.94 -20.99
N VAL A 233 -8.94 23.23 -20.14
CA VAL A 233 -8.40 21.91 -20.50
C VAL A 233 -8.79 20.91 -19.40
N SER A 234 -9.39 19.80 -19.85
CA SER A 234 -9.87 18.60 -19.12
C SER A 234 -11.07 18.70 -18.16
N ASN A 235 -12.27 18.45 -18.73
CA ASN A 235 -13.38 17.62 -18.21
C ASN A 235 -13.67 17.50 -16.69
N ALA A 236 -13.72 18.60 -15.93
CA ALA A 236 -14.50 18.65 -14.69
C ALA A 236 -15.69 19.61 -14.83
N LEU A 237 -16.83 19.23 -14.24
CA LEU A 237 -18.13 19.88 -14.35
C LEU A 237 -18.06 21.40 -14.10
N GLU A 238 -18.49 22.18 -15.08
CA GLU A 238 -18.87 23.58 -14.89
C GLU A 238 -20.06 23.64 -13.95
N ASN A 239 -19.87 24.23 -12.77
CA ASN A 239 -20.82 25.10 -12.08
C ASN A 239 -20.27 25.47 -10.69
N SER A 240 -19.92 26.74 -10.49
CA SER A 240 -20.15 27.54 -9.27
C SER A 240 -19.34 28.84 -9.36
N GLY A 241 -19.92 29.94 -8.87
CA GLY A 241 -19.33 31.27 -8.95
C GLY A 241 -18.07 31.48 -8.08
N VAL A 242 -17.50 32.68 -8.26
CA VAL A 242 -16.40 33.34 -7.52
C VAL A 242 -15.02 32.70 -7.66
N PHE A 243 -14.91 31.37 -7.77
CA PHE A 243 -13.66 30.68 -8.12
C PHE A 243 -13.69 30.18 -9.56
N GLU A 244 -12.57 30.35 -10.27
CA GLU A 244 -12.37 29.80 -11.61
C GLU A 244 -11.12 28.95 -11.67
N SER A 245 -11.19 27.86 -12.45
CA SER A 245 -9.99 27.16 -12.92
C SER A 245 -9.20 28.11 -13.81
N VAL A 246 -7.90 28.20 -13.59
CA VAL A 246 -7.02 29.05 -14.40
C VAL A 246 -6.00 28.21 -15.15
N ASP A 247 -5.64 28.70 -16.34
CA ASP A 247 -4.49 28.22 -17.10
C ASP A 247 -3.23 28.35 -16.23
N PHE A 248 -2.41 27.29 -16.21
CA PHE A 248 -1.19 27.22 -15.43
C PHE A 248 -0.22 28.34 -15.81
N GLU A 249 -0.08 28.66 -17.09
CA GLU A 249 0.81 29.75 -17.55
C GLU A 249 0.39 31.08 -16.94
N LYS A 250 -0.92 31.36 -16.95
CA LYS A 250 -1.49 32.59 -16.40
C LYS A 250 -1.39 32.65 -14.87
N TYR A 251 -1.52 31.50 -14.20
CA TYR A 251 -1.38 31.42 -12.74
C TYR A 251 0.04 31.81 -12.29
N PHE A 252 1.06 31.43 -13.06
CA PHE A 252 2.46 31.73 -12.76
C PHE A 252 2.94 33.12 -13.22
N GLU A 253 2.11 33.90 -13.92
CA GLU A 253 2.39 35.34 -14.11
C GLU A 253 2.52 36.05 -12.75
N ASP A 254 1.69 35.66 -11.77
CA ASP A 254 1.76 36.18 -10.41
C ASP A 254 3.01 35.69 -9.66
N LYS A 255 3.62 36.63 -8.93
CA LYS A 255 4.84 36.34 -8.17
C LYS A 255 4.57 35.48 -6.93
N MET A 256 3.43 35.65 -6.26
CA MET A 256 3.09 34.89 -5.06
C MET A 256 2.83 33.42 -5.42
N SER A 257 2.16 33.17 -6.54
CA SER A 257 2.01 31.84 -7.15
C SER A 257 3.35 31.14 -7.37
N ARG A 258 4.32 31.81 -8.04
CA ARG A 258 5.66 31.27 -8.29
C ARG A 258 6.40 30.95 -7.01
N MET A 259 6.37 31.88 -6.04
CA MET A 259 6.99 31.67 -4.75
C MET A 259 6.42 30.44 -4.01
N LEU A 260 5.12 30.19 -4.16
CA LEU A 260 4.46 29.06 -3.52
C LEU A 260 4.97 27.71 -4.04
N PHE A 261 5.05 27.55 -5.35
CA PHE A 261 5.52 26.31 -5.98
C PHE A 261 7.02 26.11 -5.79
N LYS A 262 7.81 27.19 -5.93
CA LYS A 262 9.28 27.14 -5.83
C LYS A 262 9.79 26.86 -4.41
N TYR A 263 9.24 27.53 -3.40
CA TYR A 263 9.81 27.50 -2.05
C TYR A 263 9.08 26.58 -1.08
N CYS A 264 7.76 26.43 -1.21
CA CYS A 264 6.94 25.66 -0.26
C CYS A 264 6.94 24.17 -0.61
N ASN A 265 8.11 23.55 -0.65
CA ASN A 265 8.30 22.10 -0.82
C ASN A 265 9.52 21.61 -0.02
N HIS A 266 9.57 20.31 0.29
CA HIS A 266 10.67 19.61 0.95
C HIS A 266 11.30 18.54 0.04
N LEU A 267 11.22 18.75 -1.28
CA LEU A 267 11.86 17.86 -2.24
C LEU A 267 13.38 17.89 -2.09
N ILE A 268 13.98 16.72 -2.29
CA ILE A 268 15.43 16.52 -2.33
C ILE A 268 15.86 16.02 -3.69
N GLU A 269 17.13 16.21 -4.02
CA GLU A 269 17.71 15.63 -5.21
C GLU A 269 18.38 14.29 -4.86
N VAL A 270 17.95 13.21 -5.52
CA VAL A 270 18.58 11.89 -5.47
C VAL A 270 18.85 11.45 -6.91
N ASP A 271 20.11 11.16 -7.23
CA ASP A 271 20.53 10.78 -8.60
C ASP A 271 20.05 11.75 -9.69
N SER A 272 20.11 13.05 -9.41
CA SER A 272 19.65 14.12 -10.31
C SER A 272 18.17 14.10 -10.66
N LYS A 273 17.35 13.51 -9.79
CA LYS A 273 15.89 13.58 -9.85
C LYS A 273 15.33 14.12 -8.54
N PRO A 274 14.24 14.91 -8.61
CA PRO A 274 13.52 15.28 -7.41
C PRO A 274 12.92 14.02 -6.77
N PHE A 275 13.04 13.94 -5.45
CA PHE A 275 12.54 12.87 -4.62
C PHE A 275 11.88 13.47 -3.39
N GLY A 276 10.72 12.96 -3.00
CA GLY A 276 9.97 13.48 -1.86
C GLY A 276 8.52 13.05 -1.91
N ASP A 277 7.65 13.86 -1.30
CA ASP A 277 6.22 13.59 -1.28
C ASP A 277 5.61 13.68 -2.70
N PRO A 278 4.76 12.72 -3.12
CA PRO A 278 4.17 12.70 -4.45
C PRO A 278 3.39 13.95 -4.86
N LEU A 279 2.75 14.66 -3.91
CA LEU A 279 2.04 15.91 -4.25
C LEU A 279 3.02 17.05 -4.48
N GLU A 280 4.13 17.07 -3.75
CA GLU A 280 5.18 18.06 -3.98
C GLU A 280 5.88 17.82 -5.31
N LEU A 281 6.13 16.56 -5.67
CA LEU A 281 6.63 16.17 -6.98
C LEU A 281 5.69 16.66 -8.09
N ALA A 282 4.38 16.39 -7.96
CA ALA A 282 3.39 16.86 -8.92
C ALA A 282 3.38 18.39 -9.09
N MET A 283 3.53 19.14 -7.99
CA MET A 283 3.67 20.60 -8.05
C MET A 283 4.97 21.03 -8.73
N ALA A 284 6.08 20.37 -8.42
CA ALA A 284 7.39 20.69 -9.00
C ALA A 284 7.44 20.37 -10.49
N ASP A 285 6.87 19.24 -10.91
CA ASP A 285 6.77 18.85 -12.33
C ASP A 285 6.01 19.92 -13.12
N LEU A 286 4.81 20.32 -12.63
CA LEU A 286 4.03 21.39 -13.24
C LEU A 286 4.80 22.71 -13.33
N TYR A 287 5.55 23.07 -12.28
CA TYR A 287 6.34 24.30 -12.26
C TYR A 287 7.53 24.24 -13.23
N SER A 288 8.15 23.07 -13.37
CA SER A 288 9.28 22.85 -14.27
C SER A 288 8.90 22.93 -15.73
N ASP A 289 7.68 22.50 -16.09
CA ASP A 289 7.15 22.65 -17.45
C ASP A 289 6.95 24.14 -17.82
N PHE A 290 6.66 24.99 -16.84
CA PHE A 290 6.51 26.44 -17.03
C PHE A 290 7.86 27.17 -17.15
N GLU A 291 8.81 26.92 -16.23
CA GLU A 291 10.18 27.46 -16.31
C GLU A 291 11.01 26.67 -17.34
N SER A 292 10.67 26.79 -18.63
CA SER A 292 11.35 26.11 -19.75
C SER A 292 12.81 26.53 -19.99
N ASP A 293 13.42 27.26 -19.06
CA ASP A 293 14.86 27.48 -18.94
C ASP A 293 15.25 27.32 -17.46
N SER A 294 15.96 26.24 -17.15
CA SER A 294 17.09 26.15 -16.21
C SER A 294 17.05 25.02 -15.17
N SER A 295 18.22 24.40 -15.10
CA SER A 295 18.84 23.66 -14.00
C SER A 295 18.81 24.34 -12.61
N GLU A 296 17.97 25.36 -12.38
CA GLU A 296 17.92 26.11 -11.10
C GLU A 296 16.85 25.62 -10.11
N ILE A 297 15.86 24.83 -10.55
CA ILE A 297 14.87 24.24 -9.61
C ILE A 297 15.54 23.22 -8.67
N LEU A 298 16.66 22.64 -9.08
CA LEU A 298 17.36 21.55 -8.38
C LEU A 298 18.41 22.01 -7.36
N HIS A 299 18.70 23.31 -7.25
CA HIS A 299 19.67 23.83 -6.29
C HIS A 299 19.00 24.54 -5.11
N VAL A 300 18.31 23.76 -4.26
CA VAL A 300 18.20 24.10 -2.83
C VAL A 300 19.29 23.33 -2.07
N ARG A 301 20.54 23.47 -2.51
CA ARG A 301 21.68 23.46 -1.60
C ARG A 301 21.88 24.90 -1.16
N GLU A 302 22.19 25.07 0.11
CA GLU A 302 22.54 26.34 0.74
C GLU A 302 23.34 27.26 -0.21
N GLU A 303 22.66 28.26 -0.79
CA GLU A 303 23.13 29.63 -1.10
C GLU A 303 22.19 30.28 -2.14
N ILE A 304 21.47 31.30 -1.66
CA ILE A 304 20.65 32.29 -2.38
C ILE A 304 21.61 33.10 -3.27
N PRO A 305 21.30 33.59 -4.50
CA PRO A 305 20.13 34.43 -4.84
C PRO A 305 19.61 34.37 -6.30
N VAL A 306 18.30 34.49 -6.54
CA VAL A 306 17.84 35.03 -7.85
C VAL A 306 16.64 35.96 -7.70
N SER A 307 16.90 37.20 -8.10
CA SER A 307 15.97 38.27 -8.40
C SER A 307 15.13 37.95 -9.64
N ASP A 308 13.82 38.20 -9.59
CA ASP A 308 13.29 39.21 -10.52
C ASP A 308 12.02 39.92 -10.02
N SER A 309 12.17 41.25 -9.98
CA SER A 309 11.24 42.37 -9.87
C SER A 309 9.91 42.22 -9.10
N LEU A 310 10.01 42.41 -7.78
CA LEU A 310 9.14 43.36 -7.03
C LEU A 310 9.93 44.13 -5.96
N PHE A 311 11.25 43.92 -5.90
CA PHE A 311 12.18 44.69 -5.09
C PHE A 311 13.27 45.20 -6.02
N SER A 312 13.55 46.49 -5.87
CA SER A 312 14.38 47.33 -6.72
C SER A 312 15.77 46.75 -7.02
N LYS A 313 16.24 47.07 -8.23
CA LYS A 313 17.64 46.93 -8.67
C LYS A 313 18.59 47.59 -7.69
N THR A 314 19.24 46.78 -6.86
CA THR A 314 20.63 46.98 -6.44
C THR A 314 21.16 45.62 -6.04
N GLU A 315 22.25 45.25 -6.67
CA GLU A 315 22.97 43.99 -6.53
C GLU A 315 23.34 43.71 -5.07
N SER A 316 23.45 42.40 -4.76
CA SER A 316 24.09 41.79 -3.58
C SER A 316 23.16 41.42 -2.39
N SER A 317 23.34 40.19 -1.89
CA SER A 317 23.00 39.63 -0.56
C SER A 317 21.58 39.05 -0.28
N SER A 318 21.54 37.70 -0.30
CA SER A 318 20.95 36.71 0.63
C SER A 318 19.66 36.98 1.44
N SER A 319 18.50 36.56 0.89
CA SER A 319 17.25 36.33 1.63
C SER A 319 17.25 35.00 2.41
N SER A 320 17.12 35.00 3.74
CA SER A 320 17.10 33.74 4.51
C SER A 320 15.76 33.00 4.37
N ILE A 321 15.81 31.72 4.01
CA ILE A 321 14.65 30.83 3.89
C ILE A 321 14.71 29.78 5.01
N ILE A 322 13.65 29.69 5.81
CA ILE A 322 13.50 28.67 6.85
C ILE A 322 12.27 27.83 6.52
N LYS A 323 12.49 26.55 6.22
CA LYS A 323 11.40 25.60 5.95
C LYS A 323 10.95 24.95 7.27
N LEU A 324 9.65 25.00 7.54
CA LEU A 324 9.04 24.31 8.66
C LEU A 324 8.22 23.14 8.09
N PRO A 325 8.56 21.90 8.45
CA PRO A 325 7.95 20.70 7.88
C PRO A 325 6.47 20.61 8.21
N PHE A 326 5.79 19.73 7.48
CA PHE A 326 4.39 19.43 7.74
C PHE A 326 4.22 18.90 9.16
N CYS A 327 3.31 19.51 9.90
CA CYS A 327 2.98 19.19 11.28
C CYS A 327 1.59 18.54 11.30
N PRO A 328 1.45 17.23 11.59
CA PRO A 328 0.16 16.54 11.57
C PRO A 328 -0.90 17.16 12.50
N GLU A 329 -0.51 17.73 13.64
CA GLU A 329 -1.45 18.38 14.55
C GLU A 329 -2.11 19.60 13.89
N ASN A 330 -1.30 20.35 13.13
CA ASN A 330 -1.72 21.57 12.47
C ASN A 330 -2.10 21.37 11.00
N MET A 331 -1.86 20.20 10.42
CA MET A 331 -2.17 19.83 9.04
C MET A 331 -1.66 20.84 7.98
N PHE A 332 -0.55 21.53 8.23
CA PHE A 332 0.10 22.41 7.25
C PHE A 332 1.62 22.36 7.37
N MET A 333 2.29 22.79 6.31
CA MET A 333 3.70 23.18 6.32
C MET A 333 3.83 24.65 5.96
N LYS A 334 4.91 25.29 6.41
CA LYS A 334 5.15 26.70 6.09
C LYS A 334 6.62 26.99 5.85
N VAL A 335 6.89 27.94 4.99
CA VAL A 335 8.23 28.41 4.68
C VAL A 335 8.30 29.89 4.99
N LYS A 336 9.21 30.26 5.89
CA LYS A 336 9.51 31.64 6.23
C LYS A 336 10.56 32.17 5.26
N ILE A 337 10.27 33.28 4.62
CA ILE A 337 11.17 34.00 3.74
C ILE A 337 11.37 35.38 4.35
N THR A 338 12.61 35.69 4.68
CA THR A 338 12.98 37.03 5.17
C THR A 338 13.65 37.79 4.04
N ASN A 339 13.06 38.92 3.66
CA ASN A 339 13.65 39.82 2.68
C ASN A 339 14.75 40.69 3.32
N ASN A 340 15.56 41.35 2.50
CA ASN A 340 16.69 42.18 2.90
C ASN A 340 16.29 43.33 3.84
N ASP A 341 15.05 43.80 3.74
CA ASP A 341 14.48 44.83 4.62
C ASP A 341 14.04 44.30 6.00
N GLY A 342 14.32 43.03 6.32
CA GLY A 342 13.87 42.35 7.53
C GLY A 342 12.39 41.99 7.56
N LYS A 343 11.65 42.25 6.46
CA LYS A 343 10.25 41.85 6.32
C LYS A 343 10.13 40.34 6.17
N GLU A 344 9.22 39.76 6.94
CA GLU A 344 8.97 38.31 6.96
C GLU A 344 7.69 37.99 6.18
N ILE A 345 7.80 37.07 5.24
CA ILE A 345 6.68 36.50 4.49
C ILE A 345 6.67 35.01 4.82
N PHE A 346 5.51 34.46 5.17
CA PHE A 346 5.35 33.01 5.28
C PHE A 346 4.48 32.49 4.15
N ILE A 347 4.94 31.45 3.49
CA ILE A 347 4.17 30.71 2.51
C ILE A 347 3.70 29.44 3.19
N VAL A 348 2.39 29.16 3.12
CA VAL A 348 1.77 28.07 3.85
C VAL A 348 0.97 27.22 2.86
N LYS A 349 1.14 25.90 2.94
CA LYS A 349 0.28 24.94 2.25
C LYS A 349 -0.16 23.85 3.21
N GLY A 350 -1.40 23.37 3.09
CA GLY A 350 -1.93 22.37 4.00
C GLY A 350 -3.35 21.95 3.68
N ALA A 351 -4.01 21.33 4.67
CA ALA A 351 -5.40 20.95 4.58
C ALA A 351 -6.28 22.17 4.29
N PRO A 352 -7.11 22.13 3.23
CA PRO A 352 -7.81 23.31 2.72
C PRO A 352 -8.77 23.90 3.75
N GLU A 353 -9.40 23.07 4.59
CA GLU A 353 -10.31 23.51 5.64
C GLU A 353 -9.55 24.30 6.72
N ASN A 354 -8.35 23.86 7.11
CA ASN A 354 -7.58 24.55 8.13
C ASN A 354 -7.01 25.88 7.61
N ILE A 355 -6.52 25.88 6.37
CA ILE A 355 -6.05 27.09 5.70
C ILE A 355 -7.17 28.12 5.59
N LEU A 356 -8.37 27.69 5.17
CA LEU A 356 -9.54 28.56 5.05
C LEU A 356 -10.03 29.08 6.41
N LYS A 357 -10.06 28.22 7.43
CA LYS A 357 -10.48 28.60 8.79
C LYS A 357 -9.62 29.73 9.35
N ASN A 358 -8.30 29.66 9.12
CA ASN A 358 -7.35 30.63 9.64
C ASN A 358 -7.16 31.87 8.75
N ALA A 359 -7.81 31.91 7.57
CA ALA A 359 -7.72 33.05 6.66
C ALA A 359 -8.47 34.27 7.21
N THR A 360 -7.79 35.42 7.18
CA THR A 360 -8.31 36.75 7.52
C THR A 360 -8.63 37.58 6.29
N ASP A 361 -7.86 37.37 5.23
CA ASP A 361 -7.94 38.09 3.97
C ASP A 361 -7.89 37.07 2.83
N ILE A 362 -8.26 37.50 1.64
CA ILE A 362 -8.23 36.68 0.44
C ILE A 362 -7.60 37.46 -0.71
N TYR A 363 -6.78 36.75 -1.47
CA TYR A 363 -6.15 37.21 -2.68
C TYR A 363 -7.13 37.12 -3.86
N ILE A 364 -7.28 38.22 -4.59
CA ILE A 364 -8.09 38.30 -5.81
C ILE A 364 -7.17 38.64 -6.98
N SER A 365 -7.20 37.79 -8.00
CA SER A 365 -6.55 38.07 -9.27
C SER A 365 -7.47 38.89 -10.17
N ASN A 366 -7.05 40.09 -10.57
CA ASN A 366 -7.71 40.92 -11.58
C ASN A 366 -6.90 40.96 -12.89
N GLY A 367 -6.15 39.90 -13.21
CA GLY A 367 -5.18 39.94 -14.30
C GLY A 367 -3.93 40.73 -13.87
N ALA A 368 -3.70 41.92 -14.44
CA ALA A 368 -2.49 42.72 -14.19
C ALA A 368 -2.45 43.41 -12.81
N THR A 369 -3.51 43.31 -12.01
CA THR A 369 -3.58 43.89 -10.65
C THR A 369 -4.03 42.84 -9.66
N THR A 370 -3.57 42.98 -8.42
CA THR A 370 -3.83 42.05 -7.33
C THR A 370 -4.46 42.81 -6.18
N ASP A 371 -5.64 42.36 -5.75
CA ASP A 371 -6.34 42.95 -4.61
C ASP A 371 -6.33 41.97 -3.45
N ILE A 372 -6.06 42.48 -2.25
CA ILE A 372 -6.21 41.73 -1.00
C ILE A 372 -7.39 42.35 -0.28
N ILE A 373 -8.46 41.57 -0.09
CA ILE A 373 -9.66 42.00 0.62
C ILE A 373 -9.88 41.16 1.88
N ASN A 374 -10.60 41.70 2.84
CA ASN A 374 -11.01 40.93 4.00
C ASN A 374 -11.98 39.82 3.58
N ILE A 375 -11.76 38.60 4.08
CA ILE A 375 -12.58 37.46 3.69
C ILE A 375 -13.93 37.51 4.42
N THR A 376 -15.04 37.53 3.66
CA THR A 376 -16.39 37.50 4.23
C THR A 376 -16.85 36.07 4.47
N ASP A 377 -17.81 35.88 5.38
CA ASP A 377 -18.41 34.56 5.63
C ASP A 377 -19.07 33.96 4.38
N THR A 378 -19.58 34.82 3.48
CA THR A 378 -20.14 34.38 2.20
C THR A 378 -19.07 33.72 1.32
N ILE A 379 -17.88 34.33 1.21
CA ILE A 379 -16.77 33.80 0.44
C ILE A 379 -16.22 32.53 1.10
N LYS A 380 -16.12 32.48 2.44
CA LYS A 380 -15.71 31.26 3.17
C LYS A 380 -16.65 30.08 2.89
N ASN A 381 -17.96 30.32 2.87
CA ASN A 381 -18.94 29.28 2.56
C ASN A 381 -18.80 28.80 1.11
N GLU A 382 -18.63 29.70 0.14
CA GLU A 382 -18.41 29.35 -1.26
C GLU A 382 -17.14 28.50 -1.46
N ILE A 383 -16.02 28.85 -0.80
CA ILE A 383 -14.78 28.06 -0.85
C ILE A 383 -15.02 26.67 -0.23
N SER A 384 -15.71 26.62 0.90
CA SER A 384 -16.02 25.36 1.58
C SER A 384 -16.85 24.43 0.70
N ASP A 385 -17.82 24.98 -0.03
CA ASP A 385 -18.64 24.21 -0.97
C ASP A 385 -17.83 23.75 -2.19
N LYS A 386 -16.89 24.57 -2.68
CA LYS A 386 -15.97 24.15 -3.75
C LYS A 386 -15.03 23.02 -3.29
N ILE A 387 -14.51 23.08 -2.07
CA ILE A 387 -13.69 22.00 -1.49
C ILE A 387 -14.48 20.68 -1.43
N LYS A 388 -15.76 20.73 -1.02
CA LYS A 388 -16.64 19.54 -1.01
C LYS A 388 -16.83 19.00 -2.42
N CYS A 389 -17.18 19.85 -3.38
CA CYS A 389 -17.39 19.46 -4.78
C CYS A 389 -16.14 18.80 -5.39
N LEU A 390 -14.95 19.36 -5.14
CA LEU A 390 -13.69 18.77 -5.61
C LEU A 390 -13.41 17.41 -4.93
N SER A 391 -13.68 17.30 -3.64
CA SER A 391 -13.49 16.05 -2.89
C SER A 391 -14.44 14.94 -3.37
N GLU A 392 -15.66 15.29 -3.76
CA GLU A 392 -16.64 14.37 -4.36
C GLU A 392 -16.19 13.83 -5.72
N ASN A 393 -15.38 14.60 -6.46
CA ASN A 393 -14.77 14.20 -7.73
C ASN A 393 -13.40 13.53 -7.55
N SER A 394 -13.09 12.99 -6.37
CA SER A 394 -11.82 12.33 -6.02
C SER A 394 -10.56 13.18 -6.09
N PHE A 395 -10.67 14.49 -6.19
CA PHE A 395 -9.49 15.32 -6.11
C PHE A 395 -8.94 15.36 -4.68
N ARG A 396 -7.63 15.17 -4.54
CA ARG A 396 -6.90 15.55 -3.34
C ARG A 396 -6.64 17.06 -3.43
N ILE A 397 -6.91 17.80 -2.37
CA ILE A 397 -6.88 19.28 -2.42
C ILE A 397 -5.89 19.80 -1.41
N ILE A 398 -5.06 20.76 -1.82
CA ILE A 398 -4.20 21.54 -0.94
C ILE A 398 -4.68 22.99 -0.94
N GLY A 399 -4.93 23.53 0.25
CA GLY A 399 -5.13 24.95 0.44
C GLY A 399 -3.81 25.69 0.54
N CYS A 400 -3.74 26.85 -0.10
CA CYS A 400 -2.56 27.70 -0.16
C CYS A 400 -2.85 29.06 0.47
N CYS A 401 -1.93 29.54 1.30
CA CYS A 401 -2.04 30.83 1.98
C CYS A 401 -0.67 31.50 2.07
N VAL A 402 -0.69 32.83 2.04
CA VAL A 402 0.47 33.67 2.33
C VAL A 402 0.19 34.46 3.59
N GLN A 403 1.09 34.41 4.55
CA GLN A 403 1.02 35.24 5.76
C GLN A 403 2.00 36.40 5.67
N ILE A 404 1.46 37.63 5.73
CA ILE A 404 2.20 38.90 5.70
C ILE A 404 1.69 39.77 6.85
N ASP A 405 2.58 40.34 7.66
CA ASP A 405 2.22 41.23 8.77
C ASP A 405 1.11 40.68 9.69
N ASN A 406 1.18 39.39 10.01
CA ASN A 406 0.17 38.63 10.80
C ASN A 406 -1.22 38.48 10.16
N LYS A 407 -1.40 38.85 8.89
CA LYS A 407 -2.61 38.54 8.12
C LYS A 407 -2.41 37.25 7.35
N ASN A 408 -3.38 36.35 7.43
CA ASN A 408 -3.39 35.11 6.67
C ASN A 408 -4.22 35.32 5.42
N ILE A 409 -3.55 35.50 4.28
CA ILE A 409 -4.17 35.78 3.00
C ILE A 409 -4.37 34.44 2.27
N PHE A 410 -5.62 34.00 2.16
CA PHE A 410 -5.97 32.84 1.36
C PHE A 410 -5.62 33.10 -0.11
N HIS A 411 -4.91 32.18 -0.77
CA HIS A 411 -4.39 32.40 -2.11
C HIS A 411 -5.11 31.54 -3.16
N SER A 412 -5.04 30.21 -3.01
CA SER A 412 -5.56 29.28 -4.01
C SER A 412 -5.90 27.91 -3.41
N LEU A 413 -6.70 27.15 -4.13
CA LEU A 413 -6.80 25.69 -3.96
C LEU A 413 -6.08 25.02 -5.13
N ILE A 414 -5.29 23.99 -4.84
CA ILE A 414 -4.67 23.15 -5.85
C ILE A 414 -5.30 21.77 -5.73
N SER A 415 -5.91 21.27 -6.81
CA SER A 415 -6.46 19.94 -6.89
C SER A 415 -5.49 18.99 -7.59
N PHE A 416 -5.43 17.76 -7.08
CA PHE A 416 -4.58 16.69 -7.58
C PHE A 416 -5.43 15.47 -7.86
N ILE A 417 -5.12 14.77 -8.92
CA ILE A 417 -5.70 13.47 -9.24
C ILE A 417 -4.62 12.39 -9.11
N ASP A 418 -5.01 11.24 -8.57
CA ASP A 418 -4.22 10.00 -8.58
C ASP A 418 -4.91 9.06 -9.57
N PRO A 419 -4.50 9.07 -10.86
CA PRO A 419 -5.27 8.41 -11.90
C PRO A 419 -5.25 6.89 -11.74
N PRO A 420 -6.35 6.20 -12.11
CA PRO A 420 -6.35 4.75 -12.20
C PRO A 420 -5.37 4.27 -13.28
N ARG A 421 -4.78 3.09 -13.10
CA ARG A 421 -3.92 2.49 -14.13
C ARG A 421 -4.76 2.10 -15.36
N ASN A 422 -4.25 2.34 -16.56
CA ASN A 422 -4.97 2.14 -17.82
C ASN A 422 -5.58 0.73 -18.02
N THR A 423 -5.00 -0.31 -17.40
CA THR A 423 -5.46 -1.71 -17.54
C THR A 423 -6.44 -2.15 -16.45
N VAL A 424 -6.70 -1.31 -15.45
CA VAL A 424 -7.51 -1.68 -14.28
C VAL A 424 -8.97 -1.88 -14.66
N GLU A 425 -9.54 -1.00 -15.49
CA GLU A 425 -10.93 -1.11 -15.94
C GLU A 425 -11.18 -2.42 -16.70
N GLU A 426 -10.30 -2.78 -17.64
CA GLU A 426 -10.39 -4.05 -18.38
C GLU A 426 -10.26 -5.26 -17.44
N SER A 427 -9.35 -5.19 -16.46
CA SER A 427 -9.12 -6.26 -15.49
C SER A 427 -10.32 -6.45 -14.56
N ILE A 428 -10.98 -5.38 -14.14
CA ILE A 428 -12.19 -5.42 -13.30
C ILE A 428 -13.34 -6.04 -14.09
N LYS A 429 -13.57 -5.60 -15.33
CA LYS A 429 -14.57 -6.18 -16.23
C LYS A 429 -14.37 -7.68 -16.42
N TRP A 430 -13.12 -8.11 -16.64
CA TRP A 430 -12.79 -9.52 -16.76
C TRP A 430 -13.12 -10.29 -15.46
N CYS A 431 -12.73 -9.77 -14.30
CA CYS A 431 -13.03 -10.39 -13.00
C CYS A 431 -14.54 -10.50 -12.74
N GLN A 432 -15.31 -9.48 -13.10
CA GLN A 432 -16.78 -9.48 -12.97
C GLN A 432 -17.42 -10.55 -13.85
N ASN A 433 -16.97 -10.69 -15.11
CA ASN A 433 -17.45 -11.73 -16.01
C ASN A 433 -17.18 -13.16 -15.48
N GLU A 434 -16.08 -13.33 -14.74
CA GLU A 434 -15.73 -14.60 -14.07
C GLU A 434 -16.38 -14.76 -12.69
N ASN A 435 -17.29 -13.86 -12.30
CA ASN A 435 -17.95 -13.83 -10.98
C ASN A 435 -16.97 -13.76 -9.79
N ILE A 436 -15.82 -13.11 -9.97
CA ILE A 436 -14.85 -12.88 -8.90
C ILE A 436 -15.28 -11.63 -8.12
N ASN A 437 -15.48 -11.77 -6.81
CA ASN A 437 -15.84 -10.63 -5.97
C ASN A 437 -14.62 -9.72 -5.74
N ILE A 438 -14.76 -8.42 -6.00
CA ILE A 438 -13.71 -7.43 -5.77
C ILE A 438 -14.07 -6.58 -4.55
N ILE A 439 -13.15 -6.48 -3.60
CA ILE A 439 -13.28 -5.65 -2.38
C ILE A 439 -12.07 -4.73 -2.31
N VAL A 440 -12.31 -3.42 -2.29
CA VAL A 440 -11.28 -2.41 -2.06
C VAL A 440 -11.14 -2.16 -0.56
N ILE A 441 -9.91 -2.20 -0.05
CA ILE A 441 -9.60 -1.90 1.34
C ILE A 441 -8.42 -0.93 1.45
N THR A 442 -8.70 0.32 1.80
CA THR A 442 -7.74 1.43 1.75
C THR A 442 -7.80 2.30 3.00
N GLY A 443 -6.69 2.98 3.30
CA GLY A 443 -6.61 4.02 4.33
C GLY A 443 -7.32 5.34 3.95
N ASP A 444 -7.73 5.49 2.69
CA ASP A 444 -8.32 6.73 2.17
C ASP A 444 -9.75 6.99 2.65
N SER A 445 -10.26 8.17 2.32
CA SER A 445 -11.64 8.57 2.57
C SER A 445 -12.64 7.79 1.70
N LEU A 446 -13.89 7.69 2.17
CA LEU A 446 -14.97 7.05 1.40
C LEU A 446 -15.21 7.75 0.07
N LEU A 447 -15.26 9.08 0.04
CA LEU A 447 -15.60 9.85 -1.16
C LEU A 447 -14.60 9.59 -2.29
N THR A 448 -13.30 9.73 -1.99
CA THR A 448 -12.21 9.48 -2.94
C THR A 448 -12.20 8.03 -3.41
N THR A 449 -12.38 7.08 -2.49
CA THR A 449 -12.38 5.66 -2.85
C THR A 449 -13.57 5.33 -3.74
N LYS A 450 -14.76 5.84 -3.40
CA LYS A 450 -16.00 5.60 -4.14
C LYS A 450 -15.93 6.16 -5.55
N SER A 451 -15.40 7.36 -5.76
CA SER A 451 -15.33 7.92 -7.11
C SER A 451 -14.30 7.19 -7.98
N ILE A 452 -13.13 6.78 -7.46
CA ILE A 452 -12.21 5.89 -8.19
C ILE A 452 -12.89 4.55 -8.52
N CYS A 453 -13.56 3.92 -7.55
CA CYS A 453 -14.27 2.66 -7.77
C CYS A 453 -15.43 2.77 -8.78
N ASN A 454 -16.11 3.92 -8.86
CA ASN A 454 -17.10 4.20 -9.90
C ASN A 454 -16.42 4.32 -11.27
N GLU A 455 -15.33 5.07 -11.35
CA GLU A 455 -14.59 5.30 -12.59
C GLU A 455 -14.06 4.00 -13.20
N VAL A 456 -13.48 3.12 -12.37
CA VAL A 456 -12.94 1.83 -12.83
C VAL A 456 -13.99 0.72 -12.95
N GLY A 457 -15.25 1.00 -12.58
CA GLY A 457 -16.37 0.08 -12.73
C GLY A 457 -16.50 -1.02 -11.66
N ILE A 458 -15.95 -0.84 -10.45
CA ILE A 458 -16.16 -1.77 -9.31
C ILE A 458 -17.56 -1.62 -8.73
N ILE A 459 -18.10 -0.40 -8.77
CA ILE A 459 -19.44 -0.07 -8.27
C ILE A 459 -20.41 -0.11 -9.44
N GLU A 460 -21.40 -1.01 -9.37
CA GLU A 460 -22.43 -1.20 -10.39
C GLU A 460 -23.81 -0.78 -9.90
N ASN A 461 -24.11 -1.01 -8.61
CA ASN A 461 -25.47 -0.95 -8.10
C ASN A 461 -25.61 -0.14 -6.81
N SER A 462 -26.79 0.43 -6.60
CA SER A 462 -27.13 1.20 -5.38
C SER A 462 -27.23 0.36 -4.10
N LYS A 463 -27.17 -0.98 -4.20
CA LYS A 463 -27.24 -1.92 -3.06
C LYS A 463 -25.88 -2.25 -2.45
N GLU A 464 -24.82 -1.65 -2.95
CA GLU A 464 -23.47 -1.92 -2.46
C GLU A 464 -23.23 -1.33 -1.07
N VAL A 465 -22.42 -2.04 -0.31
CA VAL A 465 -22.11 -1.74 1.09
C VAL A 465 -20.69 -1.18 1.17
N PHE A 466 -20.58 -0.04 1.87
CA PHE A 466 -19.32 0.62 2.17
C PHE A 466 -19.21 0.78 3.69
N LEU A 467 -18.08 0.37 4.27
CA LEU A 467 -17.85 0.42 5.71
C LEU A 467 -16.55 1.14 6.03
N SER A 468 -16.52 1.89 7.12
CA SER A 468 -15.25 2.31 7.69
C SER A 468 -14.52 1.10 8.27
N GLY A 469 -13.19 1.19 8.37
CA GLY A 469 -12.37 0.17 9.01
C GLY A 469 -12.83 -0.15 10.43
N ILE A 470 -13.27 0.86 11.18
CA ILE A 470 -13.75 0.73 12.57
C ILE A 470 -15.09 -0.02 12.62
N GLU A 471 -16.06 0.39 11.79
CA GLU A 471 -17.36 -0.30 11.69
C GLU A 471 -17.18 -1.77 11.32
N PHE A 472 -16.33 -2.04 10.32
CA PHE A 472 -15.99 -3.41 9.92
C PHE A 472 -15.30 -4.21 11.03
N TYR A 473 -14.39 -3.60 11.78
CA TYR A 473 -13.66 -4.31 12.84
C TYR A 473 -14.56 -4.73 14.00
N ASN A 474 -15.52 -3.87 14.36
CA ASN A 474 -16.47 -4.12 15.43
C ASN A 474 -17.65 -5.01 15.02
N MET A 475 -17.84 -5.24 13.72
CA MET A 475 -18.89 -6.10 13.17
C MET A 475 -18.69 -7.57 13.55
N LYS A 476 -19.81 -8.24 13.85
CA LYS A 476 -19.81 -9.68 14.17
C LYS A 476 -19.66 -10.54 12.91
N GLU A 477 -19.14 -11.76 13.06
CA GLU A 477 -18.90 -12.65 11.91
C GLU A 477 -20.20 -13.02 11.17
N MET A 478 -21.33 -13.15 11.87
CA MET A 478 -22.63 -13.46 11.24
C MET A 478 -23.13 -12.30 10.36
N GLU A 479 -23.08 -11.06 10.87
CA GLU A 479 -23.44 -9.86 10.12
C GLU A 479 -22.56 -9.68 8.88
N PHE A 480 -21.25 -9.94 9.02
CA PHE A 480 -20.30 -9.91 7.90
C PHE A 480 -20.69 -10.88 6.78
N GLN A 481 -21.16 -12.08 7.10
CA GLN A 481 -21.54 -13.07 6.09
C GLN A 481 -22.72 -12.63 5.24
N GLU A 482 -23.68 -11.92 5.84
CA GLU A 482 -24.87 -11.39 5.16
C GLU A 482 -24.52 -10.24 4.21
N ILE A 483 -23.61 -9.35 4.62
CA ILE A 483 -23.23 -8.20 3.79
C ILE A 483 -22.16 -8.54 2.73
N LEU A 484 -21.41 -9.63 2.89
CA LEU A 484 -20.27 -9.95 2.02
C LEU A 484 -20.59 -9.91 0.52
N PRO A 485 -21.74 -10.42 0.03
CA PRO A 485 -22.08 -10.35 -1.40
C PRO A 485 -22.20 -8.92 -1.94
N HIS A 486 -22.43 -7.95 -1.06
CA HIS A 486 -22.64 -6.54 -1.40
C HIS A 486 -21.50 -5.63 -0.95
N LEU A 487 -20.57 -6.11 -0.12
CA LEU A 487 -19.45 -5.34 0.38
C LEU A 487 -18.44 -5.06 -0.74
N LYS A 488 -18.20 -3.78 -1.03
CA LYS A 488 -17.23 -3.34 -2.05
C LYS A 488 -16.09 -2.49 -1.51
N ILE A 489 -16.34 -1.66 -0.49
CA ILE A 489 -15.31 -0.74 0.03
C ILE A 489 -15.21 -0.85 1.55
N ILE A 490 -13.97 -0.98 2.03
CA ILE A 490 -13.59 -0.68 3.41
C ILE A 490 -12.62 0.50 3.39
N TYR A 491 -13.06 1.66 3.88
CA TYR A 491 -12.29 2.91 3.87
C TYR A 491 -11.69 3.22 5.25
N ARG A 492 -10.70 4.12 5.34
CA ARG A 492 -9.94 4.39 6.58
C ARG A 492 -9.47 3.10 7.28
N ALA A 493 -8.99 2.15 6.49
CA ALA A 493 -8.56 0.84 6.95
C ALA A 493 -7.11 0.87 7.48
N GLU A 494 -6.90 0.27 8.66
CA GLU A 494 -5.59 0.00 9.22
C GLU A 494 -5.09 -1.40 8.84
N PRO A 495 -3.78 -1.69 8.99
CA PRO A 495 -3.24 -3.03 8.71
C PRO A 495 -3.99 -4.19 9.41
N LYS A 496 -4.50 -3.95 10.64
CA LYS A 496 -5.30 -4.93 11.39
C LYS A 496 -6.64 -5.25 10.71
N HIS A 497 -7.25 -4.27 10.05
CA HIS A 497 -8.51 -4.44 9.32
C HIS A 497 -8.28 -5.31 8.07
N LYS A 498 -7.20 -5.06 7.33
CA LYS A 498 -6.78 -5.86 6.17
C LYS A 498 -6.61 -7.34 6.54
N LEU A 499 -5.86 -7.62 7.62
CA LEU A 499 -5.66 -9.00 8.09
C LEU A 499 -6.97 -9.68 8.54
N ARG A 500 -7.86 -8.95 9.22
CA ARG A 500 -9.17 -9.46 9.66
C ARG A 500 -10.04 -9.85 8.47
N LEU A 501 -10.10 -9.02 7.42
CA LEU A 501 -10.86 -9.31 6.21
C LEU A 501 -10.43 -10.64 5.58
N ILE A 502 -9.13 -10.81 5.35
CA ILE A 502 -8.58 -12.05 4.81
C ILE A 502 -8.96 -13.25 5.69
N SER A 503 -8.87 -13.12 7.02
CA SER A 503 -9.24 -14.21 7.92
C SER A 503 -10.72 -14.60 7.83
N LEU A 504 -11.63 -13.62 7.73
CA LEU A 504 -13.07 -13.89 7.67
C LEU A 504 -13.48 -14.52 6.35
N LEU A 505 -12.95 -14.01 5.23
CA LEU A 505 -13.17 -14.58 3.89
C LEU A 505 -12.72 -16.05 3.85
N LYS A 506 -11.52 -16.34 4.37
CA LYS A 506 -11.00 -17.71 4.40
C LYS A 506 -11.80 -18.63 5.31
N LYS A 507 -12.30 -18.14 6.45
CA LYS A 507 -13.21 -18.91 7.32
C LYS A 507 -14.52 -19.26 6.61
N LYS A 508 -15.02 -18.39 5.73
CA LYS A 508 -16.19 -18.64 4.88
C LYS A 508 -15.90 -19.67 3.77
N GLY A 509 -14.63 -19.95 3.49
CA GLY A 509 -14.20 -20.86 2.43
C GLY A 509 -13.87 -20.16 1.11
N GLU A 510 -13.80 -18.84 1.09
CA GLU A 510 -13.34 -18.07 -0.07
C GLU A 510 -11.84 -18.29 -0.30
N TYR A 511 -11.43 -18.34 -1.57
CA TYR A 511 -10.02 -18.30 -1.95
C TYR A 511 -9.65 -16.86 -2.24
N VAL A 512 -8.77 -16.31 -1.41
CA VAL A 512 -8.55 -14.87 -1.38
C VAL A 512 -7.24 -14.50 -2.06
N LEU A 513 -7.33 -13.59 -3.01
CA LEU A 513 -6.18 -12.87 -3.54
C LEU A 513 -6.08 -11.51 -2.84
N MET A 514 -4.90 -11.12 -2.39
CA MET A 514 -4.65 -9.78 -1.83
C MET A 514 -3.58 -9.06 -2.64
N CYS A 515 -3.90 -7.87 -3.13
CA CYS A 515 -2.97 -6.94 -3.79
C CYS A 515 -2.61 -5.79 -2.85
N GLY A 516 -1.34 -5.37 -2.86
CA GLY A 516 -0.88 -4.16 -2.20
C GLY A 516 0.55 -3.82 -2.58
N ASP A 517 0.98 -2.59 -2.30
CA ASP A 517 2.31 -2.05 -2.60
C ASP A 517 3.12 -1.77 -1.31
N GLY A 518 2.44 -1.40 -0.23
CA GLY A 518 3.06 -0.93 1.01
C GLY A 518 3.45 -2.01 2.02
N VAL A 519 4.29 -1.63 2.98
CA VAL A 519 4.65 -2.44 4.16
C VAL A 519 3.41 -2.79 5.00
N ASN A 520 2.39 -1.92 4.96
CA ASN A 520 1.11 -2.10 5.64
C ASN A 520 0.32 -3.33 5.14
N ASP A 521 0.57 -3.77 3.91
CA ASP A 521 -0.14 -4.88 3.28
C ASP A 521 0.54 -6.24 3.50
N VAL A 522 1.79 -6.23 3.95
CA VAL A 522 2.64 -7.43 4.01
C VAL A 522 2.00 -8.56 4.80
N LEU A 523 1.33 -8.27 5.91
CA LEU A 523 0.62 -9.29 6.70
C LEU A 523 -0.59 -9.86 5.95
N ALA A 524 -1.39 -9.02 5.29
CA ALA A 524 -2.56 -9.43 4.53
C ALA A 524 -2.17 -10.24 3.27
N ILE A 525 -1.17 -9.75 2.51
CA ILE A 525 -0.54 -10.45 1.38
C ILE A 525 0.02 -11.80 1.80
N LYS A 526 0.63 -11.89 2.99
CA LYS A 526 1.15 -13.18 3.48
C LYS A 526 0.01 -14.11 3.91
N ALA A 527 -1.07 -13.59 4.47
CA ALA A 527 -2.22 -14.35 4.97
C ALA A 527 -3.14 -14.90 3.86
N SER A 528 -3.29 -14.18 2.74
CA SER A 528 -4.13 -14.54 1.59
C SER A 528 -3.67 -15.80 0.86
N ASP A 529 -4.56 -16.49 0.16
CA ASP A 529 -4.20 -17.72 -0.58
C ASP A 529 -3.25 -17.42 -1.74
N PHE A 530 -3.44 -16.27 -2.37
CA PHE A 530 -2.49 -15.68 -3.31
C PHE A 530 -2.21 -14.22 -2.93
N GLY A 531 -0.94 -13.84 -2.83
CA GLY A 531 -0.53 -12.50 -2.44
C GLY A 531 0.26 -11.86 -3.58
N VAL A 532 -0.15 -10.67 -4.00
CA VAL A 532 0.48 -9.89 -5.07
C VAL A 532 1.05 -8.63 -4.45
N GLY A 533 2.37 -8.46 -4.56
CA GLY A 533 3.04 -7.20 -4.25
C GLY A 533 3.26 -6.42 -5.54
N MET A 534 2.93 -5.13 -5.55
CA MET A 534 3.25 -4.26 -6.68
C MET A 534 4.78 -4.11 -6.80
N GLY A 535 5.29 -4.15 -8.03
CA GLY A 535 6.72 -4.07 -8.31
C GLY A 535 7.21 -2.69 -8.76
N SER A 536 6.31 -1.70 -8.77
CA SER A 536 6.53 -0.31 -9.17
C SER A 536 7.81 0.28 -8.62
#